data_AF-A0A7L6CIM4-F1
#
_entry.id   AF-A0A7L6CIM4-F1
#
_cell.length_a   1.000
_cell.length_b   1.000
_cell.length_c   1.000
_cell.angle_alpha   90.00
_cell.angle_beta   90.00
_cell.angle_gamma   90.00
#
_symmetry.space_group_name_H-M   'P 1'
#
loop_
_entity.id
_entity.type
_entity.pdbx_description
1 polymer ?
#
loop_
_entity_poly.entity_id
_entity_poly.type
_entity_poly.pdbx_seq_one_letter_code
_entity_poly.pdbx_strand_id
1 'polypeptide(L)'
;MTISDIMALLGLLVGVVAAFFAWKAYSVSKELSFPAKKAHTNACYLKPLSKNAEDFRRFLEENNFKKIYLNIQFDSDDCEYAECDGESKFNVTATLTFWVDNFTPLKEGEVLNSFNSSSLLIQVSGAHERHLYWHKGGYRLQGYFALEGYGVQQGHSGCLLRPLPIT
;
A
#
# COMPACT_ATOMS: atom_id res chain seq x y z
N MET A 1 -2.60 -29.53 -46.21
CA MET A 1 -1.81 -29.24 -45.00
C MET A 1 -0.68 -30.24 -44.94
N THR A 2 0.56 -29.77 -45.03
CA THR A 2 1.75 -30.64 -45.01
C THR A 2 2.17 -30.93 -43.57
N ILE A 3 2.99 -31.96 -43.35
CA ILE A 3 3.53 -32.29 -42.02
C ILE A 3 4.31 -31.10 -41.43
N SER A 4 4.98 -30.32 -42.28
CA SER A 4 5.67 -29.09 -41.88
C SER A 4 4.71 -28.04 -41.30
N ASP A 5 3.52 -27.88 -41.90
CA ASP A 5 2.52 -26.92 -41.42
C ASP A 5 1.96 -27.31 -40.04
N ILE A 6 1.77 -28.62 -39.81
CA ILE A 6 1.33 -29.18 -38.51
C ILE A 6 2.39 -28.91 -37.44
N MET A 7 3.66 -29.17 -37.74
CA MET A 7 4.77 -28.98 -36.80
C MET A 7 5.00 -27.49 -36.49
N ALA A 8 4.84 -26.60 -37.48
CA ALA A 8 4.90 -25.16 -37.26
C ALA A 8 3.76 -24.67 -36.35
N LEU A 9 2.54 -25.17 -36.54
CA LEU A 9 1.39 -24.82 -35.68
C LEU A 9 1.59 -25.29 -34.23
N LEU A 10 2.09 -26.51 -34.03
CA LEU A 10 2.43 -27.04 -32.70
C LEU A 10 3.53 -26.20 -32.04
N GLY A 11 4.56 -25.83 -32.79
CA GLY A 11 5.63 -24.95 -32.30
C GLY A 11 5.10 -23.58 -31.86
N LEU A 12 4.18 -22.99 -32.63
CA LEU A 12 3.55 -21.72 -32.28
C LEU A 12 2.72 -21.83 -31.00
N LEU A 13 1.93 -22.90 -30.85
CA LEU A 13 1.14 -23.14 -29.63
C LEU A 13 2.02 -23.30 -28.39
N VAL A 14 3.09 -24.09 -28.49
CA VAL A 14 4.06 -24.25 -27.39
C VAL A 14 4.74 -22.92 -27.05
N GLY A 15 5.08 -22.12 -28.05
CA GLY A 15 5.64 -20.78 -27.85
C GLY A 15 4.69 -19.82 -27.11
N VAL A 16 3.40 -19.83 -27.45
CA VAL A 16 2.37 -19.01 -26.76
C VAL A 16 2.23 -19.43 -25.30
N VAL A 17 2.21 -20.74 -25.03
CA VAL A 17 2.13 -21.27 -23.66
C VAL A 17 3.37 -20.89 -22.84
N ALA A 18 4.56 -21.03 -23.43
CA ALA A 18 5.81 -20.62 -22.78
C ALA A 18 5.83 -19.11 -22.46
N ALA A 19 5.38 -18.27 -23.41
CA ALA A 19 5.27 -16.83 -23.21
C ALA A 19 4.27 -16.48 -22.09
N PHE A 20 3.14 -17.20 -21.99
CA PHE A 20 2.18 -17.01 -20.91
C PHE A 20 2.77 -17.33 -19.53
N PHE A 21 3.49 -18.45 -19.40
CA PHE A 21 4.14 -18.80 -18.14
C PHE A 21 5.28 -17.84 -17.78
N ALA A 22 6.07 -17.39 -18.76
CA ALA A 22 7.10 -16.38 -18.57
C ALA A 22 6.50 -15.05 -18.09
N TRP A 23 5.40 -14.61 -18.69
CA TRP A 23 4.68 -13.40 -18.27
C TRP A 23 4.10 -13.55 -16.85
N LYS A 24 3.54 -14.71 -16.52
CA LYS A 24 3.03 -15.00 -15.18
C LYS A 24 4.15 -14.98 -14.13
N ALA A 25 5.29 -15.61 -14.42
CA ALA A 25 6.46 -15.59 -13.55
C ALA A 25 7.01 -14.17 -13.36
N TYR A 26 7.10 -13.39 -14.44
CA TYR A 26 7.50 -11.98 -14.38
C TYR A 26 6.53 -11.12 -13.57
N SER A 27 5.23 -11.34 -13.72
CA SER A 27 4.21 -10.59 -12.98
C SER A 27 4.25 -10.90 -11.48
N VAL A 28 4.60 -12.13 -11.10
CA VAL A 28 4.81 -12.54 -9.71
C VAL A 28 6.14 -12.03 -9.14
N SER A 29 7.19 -11.91 -9.96
CA SER A 29 8.50 -11.38 -9.53
C SER A 29 8.55 -9.87 -9.45
N LYS A 30 7.58 -9.17 -10.06
CA LYS A 30 7.48 -7.72 -9.99
C LYS A 30 7.27 -7.28 -8.55
N GLU A 31 8.12 -6.37 -8.10
CA GLU A 31 7.99 -5.76 -6.78
C GLU A 31 6.62 -5.08 -6.62
N LEU A 32 5.95 -5.41 -5.52
CA LEU A 32 4.73 -4.74 -5.08
C LEU A 32 5.12 -3.44 -4.39
N SER A 33 4.82 -2.31 -5.02
CA SER A 33 5.21 -1.01 -4.50
C SER A 33 4.12 0.04 -4.63
N PHE A 34 4.13 0.98 -3.70
CA PHE A 34 3.30 2.19 -3.76
C PHE A 34 4.17 3.44 -3.55
N PRO A 35 4.17 4.39 -4.50
CA PRO A 35 3.40 4.41 -5.76
C PRO A 35 3.87 3.36 -6.77
N ALA A 36 2.96 2.86 -7.62
CA ALA A 36 3.25 1.77 -8.56
C ALA A 36 4.34 2.06 -9.61
N LYS A 37 4.72 3.34 -9.79
CA LYS A 37 5.77 3.78 -10.71
C LYS A 37 6.82 4.57 -9.94
N LYS A 38 8.09 4.17 -10.10
CA LYS A 38 9.26 4.88 -9.54
C LYS A 38 9.19 5.11 -8.02
N ALA A 39 8.65 4.14 -7.26
CA ALA A 39 8.54 4.23 -5.80
C ALA A 39 9.89 4.51 -5.12
N HIS A 40 10.99 3.97 -5.64
CA HIS A 40 12.33 4.16 -5.07
C HIS A 40 12.87 5.59 -5.23
N THR A 41 12.35 6.39 -6.16
CA THR A 41 12.85 7.75 -6.40
C THR A 41 11.85 8.83 -6.00
N ASN A 42 10.56 8.58 -6.17
CA ASN A 42 9.52 9.59 -6.02
C ASN A 42 8.52 9.18 -4.94
N ALA A 43 8.38 10.01 -3.90
CA ALA A 43 7.31 9.82 -2.94
C ALA A 43 5.94 10.19 -3.53
N CYS A 44 4.93 9.42 -3.17
CA CYS A 44 3.54 9.78 -3.38
C CYS A 44 3.05 10.60 -2.18
N TYR A 45 2.51 11.79 -2.43
CA TYR A 45 1.84 12.56 -1.38
C TYR A 45 0.41 12.04 -1.22
N LEU A 46 0.04 11.71 0.02
CA LEU A 46 -1.32 11.34 0.39
C LEU A 46 -2.00 12.52 1.07
N LYS A 47 -2.92 13.14 0.33
CA LYS A 47 -3.84 14.14 0.86
C LYS A 47 -5.18 13.48 1.24
N PRO A 48 -5.90 14.02 2.23
CA PRO A 48 -7.23 13.54 2.60
C PRO A 48 -8.18 13.59 1.40
N LEU A 49 -9.09 12.61 1.31
CA LEU A 49 -10.10 12.52 0.24
C LEU A 49 -9.54 12.60 -1.18
N SER A 50 -8.26 12.22 -1.37
CA SER A 50 -7.62 12.25 -2.67
C SER A 50 -7.65 10.88 -3.32
N LYS A 51 -7.62 10.86 -4.66
CA LYS A 51 -7.48 9.62 -5.41
C LYS A 51 -6.28 8.78 -4.96
N ASN A 52 -5.17 9.41 -4.58
CA ASN A 52 -4.00 8.69 -4.07
C ASN A 52 -4.28 7.99 -2.74
N ALA A 53 -5.12 8.58 -1.87
CA ALA A 53 -5.54 7.96 -0.61
C ALA A 53 -6.38 6.70 -0.87
N GLU A 54 -7.35 6.79 -1.78
CA GLU A 54 -8.17 5.66 -2.20
C GLU A 54 -7.33 4.56 -2.84
N ASP A 55 -6.44 4.93 -3.78
CA ASP A 55 -5.53 4.01 -4.46
C ASP A 55 -4.59 3.32 -3.46
N PHE A 56 -4.12 4.04 -2.43
CA PHE A 56 -3.28 3.46 -1.39
C PHE A 56 -4.06 2.48 -0.49
N ARG A 57 -5.26 2.85 -0.04
CA ARG A 57 -6.15 1.94 0.71
C ARG A 57 -6.38 0.65 -0.06
N ARG A 58 -6.74 0.77 -1.34
CA ARG A 58 -6.97 -0.38 -2.23
C ARG A 58 -5.70 -1.22 -2.43
N PHE A 59 -4.54 -0.56 -2.58
CA PHE A 59 -3.25 -1.25 -2.67
C PHE A 59 -2.97 -2.13 -1.44
N LEU A 60 -3.26 -1.63 -0.23
CA LEU A 60 -3.11 -2.42 1.00
C LEU A 60 -4.08 -3.60 1.04
N GLU A 61 -5.35 -3.38 0.70
CA GLU A 61 -6.37 -4.42 0.65
C GLU A 61 -5.99 -5.56 -0.31
N GLU A 62 -5.57 -5.24 -1.53
CA GLU A 62 -5.20 -6.22 -2.57
C GLU A 62 -3.88 -6.96 -2.27
N ASN A 63 -3.05 -6.43 -1.37
CA ASN A 63 -1.72 -6.96 -1.06
C ASN A 63 -1.56 -7.40 0.40
N ASN A 64 -2.67 -7.65 1.08
CA ASN A 64 -2.68 -8.20 2.43
C ASN A 64 -1.80 -9.47 2.53
N PHE A 65 -1.05 -9.61 3.62
CA PHE A 65 -0.10 -10.70 3.87
C PHE A 65 1.07 -10.79 2.87
N LYS A 66 1.44 -9.69 2.19
CA LYS A 66 2.57 -9.66 1.24
C LYS A 66 3.69 -8.71 1.69
N LYS A 67 4.88 -8.92 1.13
CA LYS A 67 5.98 -7.93 1.18
C LYS A 67 5.69 -6.81 0.18
N ILE A 68 5.77 -5.57 0.64
CA ILE A 68 5.52 -4.36 -0.15
C ILE A 68 6.63 -3.35 0.06
N TYR A 69 6.88 -2.49 -0.93
CA TYR A 69 7.72 -1.31 -0.79
C TYR A 69 6.84 -0.05 -0.79
N LEU A 70 7.02 0.82 0.19
CA LEU A 70 6.28 2.07 0.32
C LEU A 70 7.24 3.25 0.17
N ASN A 71 6.79 4.32 -0.48
CA ASN A 71 7.42 5.63 -0.41
C ASN A 71 6.34 6.70 -0.47
N ILE A 72 5.88 7.09 0.72
CA ILE A 72 4.66 7.85 0.90
C ILE A 72 4.95 9.01 1.85
N GLN A 73 4.36 10.16 1.57
CA GLN A 73 4.45 11.35 2.41
C GLN A 73 3.04 11.81 2.80
N PHE A 74 2.87 12.06 4.09
CA PHE A 74 1.71 12.72 4.69
C PHE A 74 2.10 14.14 5.09
N ASP A 75 1.18 15.08 4.97
CA ASP A 75 1.32 16.39 5.63
C ASP A 75 0.94 16.23 7.12
N SER A 76 1.60 16.95 8.02
CA SER A 76 1.30 16.81 9.45
C SER A 76 -0.12 17.23 9.80
N ASP A 77 -0.65 18.19 9.06
CA ASP A 77 -1.99 18.75 9.30
C ASP A 77 -3.10 17.82 8.78
N ASP A 78 -2.74 16.86 7.92
CA ASP A 78 -3.66 15.95 7.23
C ASP A 78 -3.73 14.56 7.86
N CYS A 79 -2.89 14.26 8.86
CA CYS A 79 -2.86 12.97 9.53
C CYS A 79 -2.59 13.08 11.03
N GLU A 80 -3.17 12.15 11.78
CA GLU A 80 -2.92 11.99 13.21
C GLU A 80 -1.81 10.96 13.40
N TYR A 81 -0.68 11.36 13.99
CA TYR A 81 0.43 10.47 14.35
C TYR A 81 0.48 10.29 15.87
N ALA A 82 0.69 9.05 16.32
CA ALA A 82 0.96 8.77 17.72
C ALA A 82 2.05 7.70 17.86
N GLU A 83 2.97 7.94 18.79
CA GLU A 83 3.91 6.91 19.26
C GLU A 83 3.23 6.05 20.31
N CYS A 84 3.51 4.76 20.26
CA CYS A 84 2.98 3.74 21.15
C CYS A 84 4.14 3.09 21.91
N ASP A 85 3.86 2.64 23.13
CA ASP A 85 4.84 2.01 24.03
C ASP A 85 5.23 0.56 23.65
N GLY A 86 4.60 -0.01 22.61
CA GLY A 86 4.89 -1.39 22.18
C GLY A 86 4.23 -2.46 23.04
N GLU A 87 3.41 -2.12 24.04
CA GLU A 87 2.80 -3.11 24.96
C GLU A 87 1.65 -3.92 24.33
N SER A 88 1.22 -3.54 23.13
CA SER A 88 0.20 -4.27 22.38
C SER A 88 0.63 -5.69 21.99
N LYS A 89 -0.35 -6.59 21.79
CA LYS A 89 -0.12 -7.97 21.30
C LYS A 89 0.73 -8.03 20.00
N PHE A 90 0.65 -6.97 19.19
CA PHE A 90 1.35 -6.88 17.90
C PHE A 90 2.61 -6.01 17.95
N ASN A 91 3.03 -5.58 19.15
CA ASN A 91 4.19 -4.70 19.36
C ASN A 91 4.14 -3.43 18.47
N VAL A 92 2.96 -2.82 18.40
CA VAL A 92 2.73 -1.55 17.69
C VAL A 92 3.45 -0.42 18.41
N THR A 93 4.32 0.28 17.69
CA THR A 93 5.19 1.36 18.19
C THR A 93 4.83 2.71 17.60
N ALA A 94 4.11 2.73 16.48
CA ALA A 94 3.58 3.95 15.90
C ALA A 94 2.25 3.70 15.19
N THR A 95 1.39 4.71 15.20
CA THR A 95 0.17 4.76 14.42
C THR A 95 0.09 6.04 13.60
N LEU A 96 -0.51 5.93 12.42
CA LEU A 96 -0.83 7.06 11.56
C LEU A 96 -2.24 6.90 11.02
N THR A 97 -3.12 7.86 11.29
CA THR A 97 -4.52 7.84 10.82
C THR A 97 -4.76 9.00 9.88
N PHE A 98 -5.43 8.74 8.76
CA PHE A 98 -5.83 9.80 7.83
C PHE A 98 -7.14 9.46 7.12
N TRP A 99 -7.85 10.48 6.62
CA TRP A 99 -9.14 10.34 5.95
C TRP A 99 -8.99 9.95 4.49
N VAL A 100 -9.76 8.96 4.04
CA VAL A 100 -9.61 8.37 2.70
C VAL A 100 -10.75 8.74 1.76
N ASP A 101 -11.99 8.62 2.23
CA ASP A 101 -13.19 8.80 1.42
C ASP A 101 -14.35 9.30 2.30
N ASN A 102 -15.32 10.01 1.71
CA ASN A 102 -16.49 10.54 2.39
C ASN A 102 -17.78 9.84 1.91
N PHE A 103 -18.65 9.46 2.85
CA PHE A 103 -19.89 8.76 2.51
C PHE A 103 -20.89 9.65 1.77
N THR A 104 -20.82 10.95 2.04
CA THR A 104 -21.63 11.99 1.40
C THR A 104 -20.78 13.22 1.12
N PRO A 105 -21.07 13.99 0.04
CA PRO A 105 -20.41 15.27 -0.21
C PRO A 105 -20.48 16.16 1.03
N LEU A 106 -19.32 16.65 1.48
CA LEU A 106 -19.23 17.54 2.63
C LEU A 106 -19.85 18.89 2.28
N LYS A 107 -20.64 19.43 3.20
CA LYS A 107 -21.09 20.83 3.08
C LYS A 107 -19.96 21.78 3.43
N GLU A 108 -20.08 23.01 2.99
CA GLU A 108 -19.11 24.06 3.28
C GLU A 108 -18.99 24.25 4.81
N GLY A 109 -17.76 24.14 5.32
CA GLY A 109 -17.45 24.21 6.75
C GLY A 109 -17.65 22.93 7.56
N GLU A 110 -18.13 21.83 6.96
CA GLU A 110 -18.19 20.54 7.66
C GLU A 110 -16.79 19.91 7.79
N VAL A 111 -16.50 19.40 8.98
CA VAL A 111 -15.23 18.74 9.30
C VAL A 111 -15.36 17.22 9.11
N LEU A 112 -14.26 16.60 8.65
CA LEU A 112 -14.14 15.16 8.52
C LEU A 112 -14.26 14.47 9.88
N ASN A 113 -15.10 13.44 9.96
CA ASN A 113 -15.28 12.64 11.16
C ASN A 113 -15.80 11.23 10.80
N SER A 114 -15.81 10.33 11.78
CA SER A 114 -16.24 8.94 11.60
C SER A 114 -17.70 8.75 11.18
N PHE A 115 -18.57 9.76 11.32
CA PHE A 115 -19.96 9.67 10.87
C PHE A 115 -20.14 9.99 9.39
N ASN A 116 -19.28 10.83 8.82
CA ASN A 116 -19.39 11.27 7.43
C ASN A 116 -18.26 10.74 6.53
N SER A 117 -17.21 10.15 7.10
CA SER A 117 -16.00 9.78 6.38
C SER A 117 -15.38 8.48 6.88
N SER A 118 -14.67 7.84 5.97
CA SER A 118 -13.81 6.68 6.19
C SER A 118 -12.37 7.11 6.45
N SER A 119 -11.70 6.42 7.37
CA SER A 119 -10.28 6.60 7.62
C SER A 119 -9.48 5.33 7.35
N LEU A 120 -8.18 5.50 7.20
CA LEU A 120 -7.20 4.43 7.19
C LEU A 120 -6.25 4.63 8.36
N LEU A 121 -6.22 3.64 9.25
CA LEU A 121 -5.27 3.50 10.34
C LEU A 121 -4.09 2.64 9.90
N ILE A 122 -2.89 3.20 9.89
CA ILE A 122 -1.64 2.50 9.64
C ILE A 122 -0.99 2.23 10.99
N GLN A 123 -0.74 0.98 11.32
CA GLN A 123 -0.03 0.58 12.53
C GLN A 123 1.33 0.03 12.12
N VAL A 124 2.40 0.51 12.73
CA VAL A 124 3.77 0.02 12.50
C VAL A 124 4.24 -0.74 13.74
N SER A 125 4.75 -1.95 13.55
CA SER A 125 5.28 -2.79 14.63
C SER A 125 6.81 -2.74 14.73
N GLY A 126 7.33 -2.78 15.95
CA GLY A 126 8.78 -2.78 16.21
C GLY A 126 9.48 -1.47 15.85
N ALA A 127 10.81 -1.50 15.68
CA ALA A 127 11.59 -0.29 15.42
C ALA A 127 11.23 0.35 14.06
N HIS A 128 10.54 1.50 14.11
CA HIS A 128 9.99 2.17 12.93
C HIS A 128 10.79 3.38 12.45
N GLU A 129 11.74 3.89 13.23
CA GLU A 129 12.36 5.22 13.04
C GLU A 129 13.13 5.38 11.72
N ARG A 130 13.57 4.26 11.14
CA ARG A 130 14.24 4.24 9.81
C ARG A 130 13.26 4.20 8.64
N HIS A 131 12.00 3.89 8.92
CA HIS A 131 10.97 3.59 7.93
C HIS A 131 9.77 4.54 8.02
N LEU A 132 9.52 5.11 9.18
CA LEU A 132 8.53 6.15 9.45
C LEU A 132 9.24 7.28 10.21
N TYR A 133 9.39 8.42 9.55
CA TYR A 133 10.16 9.53 10.10
C TYR A 133 9.63 10.89 9.63
N TRP A 134 9.93 11.94 10.38
CA TRP A 134 9.57 13.30 10.00
C TRP A 134 10.39 13.79 8.80
N HIS A 135 9.70 14.32 7.78
CA HIS A 135 10.31 14.86 6.59
C HIS A 135 9.48 16.03 6.03
N LYS A 136 10.11 17.19 5.88
CA LYS A 136 9.55 18.36 5.17
C LYS A 136 8.10 18.73 5.55
N GLY A 137 7.82 18.85 6.85
CA GLY A 137 6.51 19.31 7.33
C GLY A 137 5.48 18.19 7.54
N GLY A 138 5.87 16.93 7.43
CA GLY A 138 4.98 15.83 7.81
C GLY A 138 5.71 14.51 7.93
N TYR A 139 4.97 13.41 7.86
CA TYR A 139 5.50 12.07 8.10
C TYR A 139 5.75 11.33 6.80
N ARG A 140 6.93 10.72 6.67
CA ARG A 140 7.28 9.86 5.54
C ARG A 140 7.31 8.41 5.96
N LEU A 141 6.58 7.58 5.22
CA LEU A 141 6.62 6.13 5.31
C LEU A 141 7.38 5.58 4.09
N GLN A 142 8.62 5.12 4.31
CA GLN A 142 9.53 4.70 3.25
C GLN A 142 10.25 3.39 3.58
N GLY A 143 10.32 2.48 2.60
CA GLY A 143 11.12 1.26 2.66
C GLY A 143 10.28 0.01 2.47
N TYR A 144 10.85 -1.14 2.83
CA TYR A 144 10.16 -2.42 2.72
C TYR A 144 9.38 -2.73 3.99
N PHE A 145 8.16 -3.23 3.81
CA PHE A 145 7.30 -3.68 4.90
C PHE A 145 6.73 -5.06 4.59
N ALA A 146 6.53 -5.87 5.62
CA ALA A 146 5.56 -6.96 5.58
C ALA A 146 4.21 -6.40 6.01
N LEU A 147 3.20 -6.49 5.13
CA LEU A 147 1.82 -6.18 5.49
C LEU A 147 1.23 -7.40 6.19
N GLU A 148 1.19 -7.38 7.52
CA GLU A 148 0.83 -8.53 8.35
C GLU A 148 -0.67 -8.64 8.63
N GLY A 149 -1.43 -7.61 8.28
CA GLY A 149 -2.88 -7.64 8.34
C GLY A 149 -3.49 -6.40 7.71
N TYR A 150 -4.66 -6.58 7.12
CA TYR A 150 -5.56 -5.54 6.67
C TYR A 150 -6.98 -5.91 7.10
N GLY A 151 -7.73 -4.95 7.62
CA GLY A 151 -9.10 -5.15 8.08
C GLY A 151 -9.96 -3.92 7.83
N VAL A 152 -11.27 -4.13 7.73
CA VAL A 152 -12.26 -3.07 7.60
C VAL A 152 -13.35 -3.28 8.64
N GLN A 153 -13.67 -2.22 9.37
CA GLN A 153 -14.74 -2.20 10.37
C GLN A 153 -15.47 -0.87 10.30
N GLN A 154 -16.79 -0.92 10.06
CA GLN A 154 -17.68 0.25 10.08
C GLN A 154 -17.19 1.43 9.22
N GLY A 155 -16.68 1.14 8.02
CA GLY A 155 -16.18 2.17 7.11
C GLY A 155 -14.76 2.65 7.42
N HIS A 156 -14.14 2.20 8.50
CA HIS A 156 -12.73 2.44 8.79
C HIS A 156 -11.88 1.24 8.38
N SER A 157 -10.74 1.51 7.79
CA SER A 157 -9.76 0.51 7.39
C SER A 157 -8.53 0.59 8.29
N GLY A 158 -7.89 -0.55 8.51
CA GLY A 158 -6.69 -0.64 9.32
C GLY A 158 -5.69 -1.58 8.68
N CYS A 159 -4.40 -1.27 8.78
CA CYS A 159 -3.33 -2.16 8.37
C CYS A 159 -2.22 -2.26 9.43
N LEU A 160 -1.59 -3.43 9.50
CA LEU A 160 -0.43 -3.69 10.33
C LEU A 160 0.79 -3.89 9.44
N LEU A 161 1.78 -3.01 9.59
CA LEU A 161 3.02 -3.02 8.84
C LEU A 161 4.17 -3.38 9.78
N ARG A 162 4.95 -4.39 9.41
CA ARG A 162 6.24 -4.65 10.05
C ARG A 162 7.37 -4.18 9.14
N PRO A 163 8.21 -3.22 9.56
CA PRO A 163 9.40 -2.82 8.81
C PRO A 163 10.32 -4.00 8.56
N LEU A 164 10.88 -4.08 7.35
CA LEU A 164 11.87 -5.08 6.99
C LEU A 164 13.27 -4.45 6.94
N PRO A 165 14.34 -5.22 7.22
CA PRO A 165 15.69 -4.71 7.14
C PRO A 165 16.01 -4.12 5.76
N ILE A 166 16.71 -2.99 5.77
CA ILE A 166 17.31 -2.40 4.58
C ILE A 166 18.57 -3.23 4.30
N THR A 167 18.46 -4.22 3.41
CA THR A 167 19.59 -5.01 2.88
C THR A 167 20.30 -4.27 1.76
#